data_AF-A0A957IKR5-F1
#
_entry.id   AF-A0A957IKR5-F1
#
_cell.length_a   1.000
_cell.length_b   1.000
_cell.length_c   1.000
_cell.angle_alpha   90.00
_cell.angle_beta   90.00
_cell.angle_gamma   90.00
#
_symmetry.space_group_name_H-M   'P 1'
#
loop_
_entity.id
_entity.type
_entity.pdbx_description
1 polymer ?
#
loop_
_entity_poly.entity_id
_entity_poly.type
_entity_poly.pdbx_seq_one_letter_code
_entity_poly.pdbx_strand_id
1 'polypeptide(L)'
;VEQFESEGKTTMAVSHGGQFLGVLALADIPRPDVKETLQQLLNLGVQKLVMLTGDNDDVARQIAKEVGVTDVRAELLPEDKLTTIKQLLETHGAVAMIGDGVNDAPALATATVGIAMGGAGTAVAHQLGYF
;
A
#
# COMPACT_ATOMS: atom_id res chain seq x y z
N VAL A 1 20.38 9.24 -12.30
CA VAL A 1 19.47 8.08 -12.23
C VAL A 1 19.47 7.53 -10.82
N GLU A 2 20.64 7.14 -10.31
CA GLU A 2 20.84 6.69 -8.92
C GLU A 2 20.19 7.60 -7.85
N GLN A 3 20.30 8.93 -7.96
CA GLN A 3 19.63 9.86 -7.05
C GLN A 3 18.09 9.74 -7.07
N PHE A 4 17.49 9.56 -8.26
CA PHE A 4 16.03 9.44 -8.35
C PHE A 4 15.56 8.10 -7.82
N GLU A 5 16.32 7.04 -8.06
CA GLU A 5 16.04 5.71 -7.51
C GLU A 5 16.13 5.70 -5.98
N SER A 6 17.13 6.38 -5.40
CA SER A 6 17.23 6.51 -3.94
C SER A 6 16.15 7.41 -3.33
N GLU A 7 15.48 8.24 -4.14
CA GLU A 7 14.30 9.02 -3.77
C GLU A 7 12.98 8.28 -4.07
N GLY A 8 13.05 6.97 -4.33
CA GLY A 8 11.88 6.13 -4.55
C GLY A 8 11.13 6.46 -5.84
N LYS A 9 11.81 7.01 -6.84
CA LYS A 9 11.20 7.35 -8.13
C LYS A 9 11.45 6.26 -9.15
N THR A 10 10.41 5.86 -9.86
CA THR A 10 10.53 5.05 -11.08
C THR A 10 11.20 5.89 -12.16
N THR A 11 12.37 5.46 -12.67
CA THR A 11 13.09 6.19 -13.71
C THR A 11 12.92 5.54 -15.08
N MET A 12 12.76 6.36 -16.11
CA MET A 12 12.66 5.92 -17.51
C MET A 12 13.61 6.73 -18.37
N ALA A 13 14.53 6.06 -19.06
CA ALA A 13 15.40 6.69 -20.05
C ALA A 13 14.60 7.03 -21.32
N VAL A 14 14.74 8.26 -21.81
CA VAL A 14 14.08 8.73 -23.03
C VAL A 14 15.14 8.89 -24.12
N SER A 15 14.89 8.27 -25.28
CA SER A 15 15.73 8.42 -26.47
C SER A 15 14.88 8.61 -27.72
N HIS A 16 15.43 9.28 -28.72
CA HIS A 16 14.79 9.45 -30.03
C HIS A 16 15.84 9.30 -31.13
N GLY A 17 15.58 8.43 -32.11
CA GLY A 17 16.51 8.19 -33.22
C GLY A 17 17.89 7.68 -32.77
N GLY A 18 17.99 6.96 -31.65
CA GLY A 18 19.27 6.50 -31.08
C GLY A 18 20.03 7.57 -30.28
N GLN A 19 19.53 8.81 -30.20
CA GLN A 19 20.09 9.85 -29.35
C GLN A 19 19.41 9.83 -27.97
N PHE A 20 20.22 9.80 -26.92
CA PHE A 20 19.74 9.97 -25.55
C PHE A 20 19.25 11.41 -25.31
N LEU A 21 18.03 11.55 -24.80
CA LEU A 21 17.39 12.85 -24.56
C LEU A 21 17.34 13.21 -23.06
N GLY A 22 17.23 12.22 -22.18
CA GLY A 22 17.14 12.46 -20.74
C GLY A 22 16.45 11.33 -19.98
N VAL A 23 16.03 11.63 -18.74
CA VAL A 23 15.36 10.69 -17.83
C VAL A 23 14.08 11.33 -17.31
N LEU A 24 12.98 10.59 -17.36
CA LEU A 24 11.76 10.90 -16.61
C LEU A 24 11.78 10.15 -15.28
N ALA A 25 11.40 10.81 -14.20
CA ALA A 25 11.30 10.21 -12.88
C ALA A 25 9.88 10.43 -12.35
N LEU A 26 9.18 9.34 -12.04
CA LEU A 26 7.80 9.34 -11.52
C LEU A 26 7.83 8.91 -10.05
N ALA A 27 7.02 9.55 -9.21
CA ALA A 27 6.79 9.15 -7.82
C ALA A 27 5.29 9.18 -7.53
N ASP A 28 4.85 8.22 -6.73
CA ASP A 28 3.53 8.25 -6.12
C ASP A 28 3.51 9.26 -4.98
N ILE A 29 2.50 10.13 -5.01
CA ILE A 29 2.32 11.17 -3.99
C ILE A 29 1.19 10.73 -3.06
N PRO A 30 1.44 10.63 -1.75
CA PRO A 30 0.39 10.32 -0.79
C PRO A 30 -0.76 11.35 -0.87
N ARG A 31 -1.99 10.90 -0.58
CA ARG A 31 -3.12 11.84 -0.47
C ARG A 31 -2.83 12.84 0.65
N PRO A 32 -3.16 14.14 0.47
CA PRO A 32 -2.74 15.21 1.37
C PRO A 32 -3.27 15.05 2.81
N ASP A 33 -4.39 14.35 2.97
CA ASP A 33 -5.09 14.08 4.23
C ASP A 33 -4.67 12.77 4.92
N VAL A 34 -3.82 11.96 4.29
CA VAL A 34 -3.53 10.60 4.79
C VAL A 34 -2.85 10.63 6.16
N LYS A 35 -1.91 11.56 6.36
CA LYS A 35 -1.17 11.68 7.62
C LYS A 35 -2.08 12.07 8.78
N GLU A 36 -2.98 13.03 8.55
CA GLU A 36 -3.95 13.45 9.55
C GLU A 36 -4.92 12.31 9.87
N THR A 37 -5.41 11.62 8.84
CA THR A 37 -6.32 10.47 8.99
C THR A 37 -5.70 9.35 9.83
N LEU A 38 -4.45 8.99 9.54
CA LEU A 38 -3.71 7.97 10.31
C LEU A 38 -3.51 8.40 11.77
N GLN A 39 -3.21 9.67 12.02
CA GLN A 39 -3.09 10.20 13.38
C GLN A 39 -4.43 10.18 14.13
N GLN A 40 -5.54 10.49 13.47
CA GLN A 40 -6.88 10.39 14.05
C GLN A 40 -7.22 8.95 14.43
N LEU A 41 -6.86 7.96 13.59
CA LEU A 41 -7.05 6.54 13.92
C LEU A 41 -6.28 6.12 15.17
N LEU A 42 -5.02 6.55 15.31
CA LEU A 42 -4.23 6.31 16.53
C LEU A 42 -4.90 6.93 17.76
N ASN A 43 -5.41 8.17 17.64
CA ASN A 43 -6.10 8.87 18.73
C ASN A 43 -7.43 8.20 19.12
N LEU A 44 -8.08 7.50 18.19
CA LEU A 44 -9.29 6.70 18.43
C LEU A 44 -8.99 5.33 19.05
N GLY A 45 -7.72 4.98 19.26
CA GLY A 45 -7.30 3.76 19.92
C GLY A 45 -6.83 2.64 18.99
N VAL A 46 -6.63 2.91 17.70
CA VAL A 46 -5.93 1.96 16.82
C VAL A 46 -4.49 1.81 17.31
N GLN A 47 -4.11 0.58 17.65
CA GLN A 47 -2.84 0.30 18.33
C GLN A 47 -1.64 0.29 17.38
N LYS A 48 -1.86 -0.13 16.13
CA LYS A 48 -0.83 -0.32 15.13
C LYS A 48 -1.34 0.05 13.74
N LEU A 49 -0.50 0.77 13.01
CA LEU A 49 -0.64 1.05 11.59
C LEU A 49 0.47 0.27 10.87
N VAL A 50 0.09 -0.52 9.87
CA VAL A 50 1.00 -1.37 9.09
C VAL A 50 0.75 -1.10 7.62
N MET A 51 1.82 -0.83 6.86
CA MET A 51 1.77 -0.66 5.41
C MET A 51 2.19 -1.96 4.71
N LEU A 52 1.34 -2.46 3.81
CA LEU A 52 1.62 -3.61 2.95
C LEU A 52 1.68 -3.15 1.50
N THR A 53 2.82 -3.32 0.84
CA THR A 53 2.99 -2.93 -0.58
C THR A 53 3.80 -3.96 -1.36
N GLY A 54 3.58 -3.99 -2.68
CA GLY A 54 4.41 -4.72 -3.63
C GLY A 54 5.58 -3.91 -4.17
N ASP A 55 5.67 -2.62 -3.82
CA ASP A 55 6.79 -1.76 -4.21
C ASP A 55 8.10 -2.18 -3.53
N ASN A 56 9.22 -1.68 -4.03
CA ASN A 56 10.52 -1.91 -3.39
C ASN A 56 10.56 -1.29 -1.98
N ASP A 57 11.45 -1.82 -1.15
CA ASP A 57 11.59 -1.42 0.25
C ASP A 57 11.94 0.08 0.43
N ASP A 58 12.80 0.64 -0.42
CA ASP A 58 13.23 2.05 -0.34
C ASP A 58 12.05 3.02 -0.58
N VAL A 59 11.29 2.80 -1.65
CA VAL A 59 10.08 3.56 -2.01
C VAL A 59 9.06 3.46 -0.87
N ALA A 60 8.79 2.24 -0.41
CA ALA A 60 7.81 1.98 0.63
C ALA A 60 8.15 2.70 1.93
N ARG A 61 9.42 2.64 2.37
CA ARG A 61 9.89 3.32 3.59
C ARG A 61 9.85 4.83 3.46
N GLN A 62 10.14 5.37 2.28
CA GLN A 62 10.05 6.82 2.05
C GLN A 62 8.61 7.31 2.19
N ILE A 63 7.66 6.64 1.53
CA ILE A 63 6.23 6.94 1.63
C ILE A 63 5.77 6.78 3.08
N ALA A 64 6.11 5.67 3.74
CA ALA A 64 5.75 5.40 5.12
C ALA A 64 6.24 6.49 6.08
N LYS A 65 7.46 6.97 5.89
CA LYS A 65 8.04 8.08 6.67
C LYS A 65 7.26 9.38 6.49
N GLU A 66 6.83 9.69 5.27
CA GLU A 66 6.04 10.88 4.97
C GLU A 66 4.68 10.86 5.69
N VAL A 67 4.02 9.69 5.68
CA VAL A 67 2.68 9.51 6.25
C VAL A 67 2.68 9.12 7.74
N GLY A 68 3.84 8.81 8.32
CA GLY A 68 4.00 8.48 9.74
C GLY A 68 3.74 7.01 10.11
N VAL A 69 3.86 6.09 9.15
CA VAL A 69 3.76 4.64 9.40
C VAL A 69 5.16 4.07 9.65
N THR A 70 5.29 3.23 10.69
CA THR A 70 6.60 2.69 11.11
C THR A 70 6.76 1.20 10.84
N ASP A 71 5.65 0.46 10.69
CA ASP A 71 5.67 -0.95 10.31
C ASP A 71 5.36 -1.05 8.81
N VAL A 72 6.38 -1.43 8.04
CA VAL A 72 6.33 -1.49 6.57
C VAL A 72 6.76 -2.87 6.14
N ARG A 73 5.94 -3.50 5.31
CA ARG A 73 6.23 -4.77 4.65
C ARG A 73 6.11 -4.53 3.14
N ALA A 74 7.27 -4.49 2.49
CA ALA A 74 7.42 -4.18 1.07
C ALA A 74 7.72 -5.46 0.26
N GLU A 75 7.75 -5.33 -1.06
CA GLU A 75 8.04 -6.41 -2.02
C GLU A 75 7.11 -7.62 -1.88
N LEU A 76 5.88 -7.40 -1.40
CA LEU A 76 4.91 -8.46 -1.14
C LEU A 76 4.16 -8.89 -2.40
N LEU A 77 4.05 -10.20 -2.60
CA LEU A 77 3.08 -10.79 -3.51
C LEU A 77 1.68 -10.80 -2.87
N PRO A 78 0.60 -10.98 -3.65
CA PRO A 78 -0.76 -11.07 -3.09
C PRO A 78 -0.91 -12.11 -1.98
N GLU A 79 -0.27 -13.28 -2.11
CA GLU A 79 -0.22 -14.35 -1.10
C GLU A 79 0.52 -13.96 0.18
N ASP A 80 1.55 -13.10 0.08
CA ASP A 80 2.31 -12.63 1.23
C ASP A 80 1.50 -11.61 2.05
N LYS A 81 0.71 -10.78 1.36
CA LYS A 81 -0.27 -9.89 2.01
C LYS A 81 -1.28 -10.70 2.81
N LEU A 82 -1.84 -11.76 2.21
CA LEU A 82 -2.78 -12.65 2.90
C LEU A 82 -2.15 -13.31 4.14
N THR A 83 -0.92 -13.82 4.00
CA THR A 83 -0.17 -14.44 5.09
C THR A 83 0.08 -13.43 6.22
N THR A 84 0.45 -12.20 5.87
CA THR A 84 0.63 -11.11 6.83
C THR A 84 -0.65 -10.80 7.60
N ILE A 85 -1.80 -10.68 6.93
CA ILE A 85 -3.08 -10.41 7.60
C ILE A 85 -3.41 -11.51 8.62
N LYS A 86 -3.18 -12.79 8.28
CA LYS A 86 -3.37 -13.90 9.22
C LYS A 86 -2.49 -13.77 10.46
N GLN A 87 -1.20 -13.46 10.28
CA GLN A 87 -0.27 -13.26 11.40
C GLN A 87 -0.68 -12.09 12.29
N LEU A 88 -1.15 -10.99 11.68
CA LEU A 88 -1.63 -9.82 12.42
C LEU A 88 -2.90 -10.13 13.21
N LEU A 89 -3.81 -10.93 12.64
CA LEU A 89 -5.00 -11.41 13.35
C LEU A 89 -4.65 -12.31 14.53
N GLU A 90 -3.70 -13.23 14.36
CA GLU A 90 -3.21 -14.08 15.45
C GLU A 90 -2.58 -13.25 16.58
N THR A 91 -1.87 -12.19 16.23
CA THR A 91 -1.13 -11.35 17.19
C THR A 91 -2.02 -10.31 17.89
N HIS A 92 -2.95 -9.69 17.16
CA HIS A 92 -3.72 -8.53 17.61
C HIS A 92 -5.23 -8.80 17.78
N GLY A 93 -5.72 -9.97 17.36
CA GLY A 93 -7.11 -10.41 17.48
C GLY A 93 -8.06 -9.79 16.44
N ALA A 94 -7.92 -8.50 16.13
CA ALA A 94 -8.74 -7.82 15.13
C ALA A 94 -7.90 -6.94 14.21
N VAL A 95 -8.21 -6.98 12.91
CA VAL A 95 -7.50 -6.22 11.87
C VAL A 95 -8.52 -5.56 10.95
N ALA A 96 -8.37 -4.25 10.74
CA ALA A 96 -9.02 -3.55 9.63
C ALA A 96 -8.03 -3.41 8.47
N MET A 97 -8.43 -3.83 7.27
CA MET A 97 -7.62 -3.70 6.06
C MET A 97 -8.28 -2.73 5.09
N ILE A 98 -7.48 -1.84 4.51
CA ILE A 98 -7.89 -0.90 3.46
C ILE A 98 -7.09 -1.25 2.20
N GLY A 99 -7.74 -1.40 1.05
CA GLY A 99 -7.08 -1.81 -0.20
C GLY A 99 -7.91 -1.49 -1.44
N ASP A 100 -7.37 -1.76 -2.64
CA ASP A 100 -8.03 -1.42 -3.92
C ASP A 100 -9.21 -2.33 -4.29
N GLY A 101 -9.37 -3.43 -3.55
CA GLY A 101 -10.48 -4.38 -3.72
C GLY A 101 -10.29 -5.38 -4.86
N VAL A 102 -9.34 -5.20 -5.78
CA VAL A 102 -9.10 -6.14 -6.89
C VAL A 102 -7.87 -6.99 -6.60
N ASN A 103 -6.73 -6.34 -6.34
CA ASN A 103 -5.48 -7.01 -6.03
C ASN A 103 -5.46 -7.50 -4.58
N ASP A 104 -6.15 -6.78 -3.70
CA ASP A 104 -6.19 -7.06 -2.27
C ASP A 104 -7.41 -7.89 -1.83
N ALA A 105 -8.25 -8.36 -2.76
CA ALA A 105 -9.52 -9.03 -2.44
C ALA A 105 -9.41 -10.18 -1.41
N PRO A 106 -8.47 -11.15 -1.56
CA PRO A 106 -8.35 -12.24 -0.59
C PRO A 106 -7.96 -11.77 0.81
N ALA A 107 -7.07 -10.77 0.89
CA ALA A 107 -6.59 -10.22 2.14
C ALA A 107 -7.68 -9.37 2.83
N LEU A 108 -8.44 -8.57 2.05
CA LEU A 108 -9.59 -7.80 2.52
C LEU A 108 -10.69 -8.70 3.10
N ALA A 109 -10.97 -9.83 2.46
CA ALA A 109 -11.95 -10.81 2.92
C ALA A 109 -11.54 -11.52 4.21
N THR A 110 -10.23 -11.64 4.45
CA THR A 110 -9.68 -12.32 5.65
C THR A 110 -9.65 -11.40 6.87
N ALA A 111 -9.53 -10.08 6.66
CA ALA A 111 -9.53 -9.10 7.74
C ALA A 111 -10.86 -9.10 8.52
N THR A 112 -10.82 -8.68 9.78
CA THR A 112 -12.04 -8.48 10.59
C THR A 112 -12.97 -7.45 9.96
N VAL A 113 -12.38 -6.41 9.37
CA VAL A 113 -13.08 -5.40 8.58
C VAL A 113 -12.27 -5.13 7.32
N GLY A 114 -12.82 -5.45 6.15
CA GLY A 114 -12.25 -5.09 4.85
C GLY A 114 -12.91 -3.82 4.28
N ILE A 115 -12.11 -2.83 3.90
CA ILE A 115 -12.56 -1.57 3.29
C ILE A 115 -11.92 -1.46 1.90
N ALA A 116 -12.73 -1.65 0.85
CA ALA A 116 -12.28 -1.48 -0.52
C ALA A 116 -12.41 0.00 -0.96
N MET A 117 -11.29 0.62 -1.34
CA MET A 117 -11.25 1.96 -1.93
C MET A 117 -11.51 1.86 -3.44
N GLY A 118 -12.72 2.19 -3.87
CA GLY A 118 -13.21 1.88 -5.22
C GLY A 118 -13.06 2.99 -6.25
N GLY A 119 -12.54 2.63 -7.41
CA GLY A 119 -13.20 2.90 -8.70
C GLY A 119 -14.13 1.76 -9.15
N ALA A 120 -14.01 0.57 -8.54
CA ALA A 120 -14.78 -0.66 -8.83
C ALA A 120 -15.38 -1.30 -7.56
N GLY A 121 -15.60 -0.49 -6.52
CA GLY A 121 -16.05 -0.95 -5.19
C GLY A 121 -17.46 -1.56 -5.13
N THR A 122 -18.19 -1.61 -6.24
CA THR A 122 -19.51 -2.23 -6.31
C THR A 122 -19.48 -3.71 -6.71
N ALA A 123 -18.47 -4.19 -7.44
CA ALA A 123 -18.48 -5.58 -7.92
C ALA A 123 -17.96 -6.59 -6.88
N VAL A 124 -16.87 -6.27 -6.17
CA VAL A 124 -16.18 -7.23 -5.28
C VAL A 124 -16.88 -7.36 -3.92
N ALA A 125 -17.47 -6.28 -3.40
CA ALA A 125 -18.23 -6.32 -2.14
C ALA A 125 -19.46 -7.26 -2.23
N HIS A 126 -20.04 -7.45 -3.42
CA HIS A 126 -21.15 -8.39 -3.62
C HIS A 126 -20.71 -9.87 -3.70
N GLN A 127 -19.44 -10.15 -3.96
CA GLN A 127 -18.94 -11.53 -4.12
C GLN A 127 -18.57 -12.20 -2.79
N LEU A 128 -18.39 -11.42 -1.72
CA LEU A 128 -18.02 -11.92 -0.38
C LEU A 128 -19.22 -12.46 0.43
N GLY A 129 -20.42 -12.50 -0.15
CA GLY A 129 -21.64 -13.03 0.48
C GLY A 129 -21.95 -14.50 0.17
N TYR A 130 -21.07 -15.23 -0.53
CA TYR A 130 -21.26 -16.63 -0.93
C TYR A 130 -20.06 -17.53 -0.65
N PHE A 131 -19.48 -17.43 0.55
CA PHE A 131 -18.75 -18.52 1.18
C PHE A 131 -19.04 -18.53 2.68
#